data_AF-A0A3Q1HJR9-F1
#
_entry.id   AF-A0A3Q1HJR9-F1
#
_cell.length_a   1.000
_cell.length_b   1.000
_cell.length_c   1.000
_cell.angle_alpha   90.00
_cell.angle_beta   90.00
_cell.angle_gamma   90.00
#
_symmetry.space_group_name_H-M   'P 1'
#
loop_
_entity.id
_entity.type
_entity.pdbx_description
1 polymer ?
#
loop_
_entity_poly.entity_id
_entity_poly.type
_entity_poly.pdbx_seq_one_letter_code
_entity_poly.pdbx_strand_id
1 'polypeptide(L)'
;MSIFEITSNLLTNTPGTSEQGRASSTLNPNRGDMEKRMRDTASDVFTEFRLEGKLCDVVIKVGDVEFDAHKIILCSCSPYFCTLFTGAWATSKKQMYIIPGVTPEMMQLIINYAYTHSIPVTKHNVAEVLAAGDQFWVQGIIQACCCFLEDQLCLRNCIGIWRLVSFYHFPELKQKVFFYILHNFEDIVCVSNELLNLSLEQLVVIIENDHLNVQHENTVFEAIQRWINHVPDQRRGCISVLLPKVRLGLMSPAYLEYAVIENALVKDQAECKPIIEEAIKRFRSRNSTRGHPLVRPRLPPAILLITGGKDFSTATTSLKAYDARADLWVTLNAKTARAHHGAAVLNGFVYVIGGCNLQTYLNSVQRFDIVTCTWHQVAPMNFCRCYVSVAVQNGCIYAMGGFNGHTYYNTVECYNPERNQWTMMAPMRAKRCGAGATTLNGKVYICGGFNGYRSLSTAECYNPNTNLWTPIAPMRRCRSGLGVTAYRGEIYAVGGTVSGYSHLRTVEVYNPQTCRWSTLIPMSNPRSYFGIGVVDDQLFVVGGQDCSTTLSAVECYSEITHMWHNASYIGMSRSGLSCCVLQGHHSVVENLFPRDDPTIPSMEEARS
;
A
#
# COMPACT_ATOMS: atom_id res chain seq x y z
N MET A 1 1.41 -9.97 32.19
CA MET A 1 1.09 -8.55 31.92
C MET A 1 -0.40 -8.38 32.18
N SER A 2 -0.78 -7.62 33.20
CA SER A 2 -2.21 -7.43 33.51
C SER A 2 -2.85 -6.50 32.49
N ILE A 3 -4.15 -6.68 32.25
CA ILE A 3 -5.00 -5.89 31.36
C ILE A 3 -4.86 -4.36 31.60
N PHE A 4 -4.39 -3.95 32.77
CA PHE A 4 -4.19 -2.55 33.17
C PHE A 4 -3.00 -1.83 32.50
N GLU A 5 -1.99 -2.54 31.98
CA GLU A 5 -0.87 -1.86 31.29
C GLU A 5 -1.19 -1.54 29.82
N ILE A 6 -2.21 -2.17 29.23
CA ILE A 6 -2.63 -1.94 27.84
C ILE A 6 -3.54 -0.70 27.76
N THR A 7 -4.30 -0.40 28.82
CA THR A 7 -5.25 0.73 28.85
C THR A 7 -4.57 2.09 29.07
N SER A 8 -3.38 2.15 29.70
CA SER A 8 -2.73 3.43 30.03
C SER A 8 -2.14 4.17 28.81
N ASN A 9 -1.79 3.47 27.73
CA ASN A 9 -1.18 4.07 26.54
C ASN A 9 -2.19 4.64 25.52
N LEU A 10 -3.49 4.31 25.66
CA LEU A 10 -4.56 4.84 24.79
C LEU A 10 -5.00 6.28 25.14
N LEU A 11 -4.39 6.90 26.16
CA LEU A 11 -4.91 8.10 26.83
C LEU A 11 -4.29 9.46 26.41
N THR A 12 -3.66 9.61 25.24
CA THR A 12 -3.13 10.93 24.84
C THR A 12 -3.51 11.37 23.41
N ASN A 13 -4.62 12.10 23.28
CA ASN A 13 -4.71 13.44 22.67
C ASN A 13 -6.14 13.83 22.23
N THR A 14 -6.36 15.14 22.26
CA THR A 14 -7.58 15.94 22.05
C THR A 14 -8.20 15.82 20.65
N PRO A 15 -9.54 16.00 20.50
CA PRO A 15 -10.23 15.82 19.22
C PRO A 15 -10.16 17.07 18.34
N GLY A 16 -9.69 16.90 17.11
CA GLY A 16 -9.95 17.79 15.98
C GLY A 16 -11.17 17.31 15.21
N THR A 17 -12.10 18.22 14.92
CA THR A 17 -13.36 17.97 14.21
C THR A 17 -13.14 17.68 12.73
N SER A 18 -13.67 16.56 12.24
CA SER A 18 -13.89 16.33 10.80
C SER A 18 -15.27 15.69 10.56
N GLU A 19 -16.13 16.43 9.86
CA GLU A 19 -17.33 15.92 9.21
C GLU A 19 -16.92 15.20 7.91
N GLN A 20 -17.38 13.96 7.68
CA GLN A 20 -17.53 13.42 6.33
C GLN A 20 -18.77 12.53 6.20
N GLY A 21 -19.52 12.81 5.15
CA GLY A 21 -20.73 12.11 4.75
C GLY A 21 -20.47 10.73 4.16
N ARG A 22 -21.44 9.84 4.38
CA ARG A 22 -21.48 8.47 3.86
C ARG A 22 -22.09 8.47 2.46
N ALA A 23 -21.39 7.85 1.50
CA ALA A 23 -21.96 7.37 0.25
C ALA A 23 -22.35 5.88 0.42
N SER A 24 -23.64 5.59 0.25
CA SER A 24 -24.22 4.25 0.37
C SER A 24 -24.23 3.52 -0.99
N SER A 25 -23.78 2.27 -0.99
CA SER A 25 -23.90 1.35 -2.13
C SER A 25 -25.31 0.78 -2.25
N THR A 26 -25.86 0.81 -3.46
CA THR A 26 -27.23 0.39 -3.79
C THR A 26 -27.30 -1.10 -4.11
N LEU A 27 -27.85 -1.89 -3.19
CA LEU A 27 -28.44 -3.20 -3.45
C LEU A 27 -29.94 -3.13 -3.16
N ASN A 28 -30.73 -3.79 -4.00
CA ASN A 28 -32.19 -3.80 -4.11
C ASN A 28 -32.97 -3.40 -2.81
N PRO A 29 -33.64 -2.22 -2.78
CA PRO A 29 -34.08 -1.58 -1.53
C PRO A 29 -35.26 -2.25 -0.80
N ASN A 30 -36.13 -2.98 -1.50
CA ASN A 30 -37.42 -3.37 -0.90
C ASN A 30 -37.40 -4.63 -0.02
N ARG A 31 -36.40 -5.51 -0.15
CA ARG A 31 -36.37 -6.78 0.61
C ARG A 31 -35.58 -6.65 1.92
N GLY A 32 -34.43 -5.96 1.87
CA GLY A 32 -33.60 -5.71 3.05
C GLY A 32 -34.26 -4.77 4.06
N ASP A 33 -35.04 -3.78 3.60
CA ASP A 33 -35.75 -2.85 4.50
C ASP A 33 -36.88 -3.52 5.29
N MET A 34 -37.56 -4.51 4.70
CA MET A 34 -38.64 -5.23 5.39
C MET A 34 -38.08 -6.20 6.43
N GLU A 35 -37.02 -6.95 6.08
CA GLU A 35 -36.34 -7.86 7.02
C GLU A 35 -35.70 -7.10 8.19
N LYS A 36 -35.14 -5.91 7.93
CA LYS A 36 -34.59 -5.03 8.95
C LYS A 36 -35.67 -4.51 9.90
N ARG A 37 -36.78 -3.97 9.36
CA ARG A 37 -37.91 -3.49 10.19
C ARG A 37 -38.53 -4.59 11.06
N MET A 38 -38.67 -5.81 10.52
CA MET A 38 -39.18 -6.95 11.29
C MET A 38 -38.23 -7.32 12.43
N ARG A 39 -36.92 -7.29 12.19
CA ARG A 39 -35.90 -7.55 13.22
C ARG A 39 -35.90 -6.48 14.31
N ASP A 40 -35.97 -5.21 13.92
CA ASP A 40 -36.00 -4.08 14.85
C ASP A 40 -37.27 -4.14 15.73
N THR A 41 -38.44 -4.41 15.12
CA THR A 41 -39.70 -4.56 15.88
C THR A 41 -39.66 -5.74 16.85
N ALA A 42 -39.10 -6.88 16.45
CA ALA A 42 -38.96 -8.04 17.33
C ALA A 42 -37.97 -7.78 18.48
N SER A 43 -36.88 -7.07 18.20
CA SER A 43 -35.88 -6.64 19.18
C SER A 43 -36.50 -5.75 20.26
N ASP A 44 -37.34 -4.79 19.87
CA ASP A 44 -38.05 -3.90 20.80
C ASP A 44 -38.98 -4.70 21.74
N VAL A 45 -39.79 -5.62 21.19
CA VAL A 45 -40.69 -6.48 21.96
C VAL A 45 -39.92 -7.36 22.96
N PHE A 46 -38.83 -8.00 22.53
CA PHE A 46 -38.03 -8.83 23.42
C PHE A 46 -37.34 -8.01 24.52
N THR A 47 -36.91 -6.79 24.20
CA THR A 47 -36.29 -5.88 25.16
C THR A 47 -37.31 -5.42 26.22
N GLU A 48 -38.52 -5.07 25.80
CA GLU A 48 -39.63 -4.72 26.70
C GLU A 48 -39.97 -5.88 27.64
N PHE A 49 -40.12 -7.10 27.11
CA PHE A 49 -40.43 -8.28 27.92
C PHE A 49 -39.35 -8.58 28.95
N ARG A 50 -38.06 -8.38 28.60
CA ARG A 50 -36.96 -8.51 29.55
C ARG A 50 -37.04 -7.48 30.67
N LEU A 51 -37.28 -6.20 30.35
CA LEU A 51 -37.34 -5.13 31.35
C LEU A 51 -38.53 -5.29 32.31
N GLU A 52 -39.64 -5.87 31.85
CA GLU A 52 -40.80 -6.21 32.67
C GLU A 52 -40.70 -7.57 33.38
N GLY A 53 -39.61 -8.32 33.16
CA GLY A 53 -39.40 -9.66 33.72
C GLY A 53 -40.38 -10.73 33.21
N LYS A 54 -41.06 -10.48 32.08
CA LYS A 54 -42.03 -11.39 31.48
C LYS A 54 -41.30 -12.48 30.70
N LEU A 55 -41.68 -13.74 30.95
CA LEU A 55 -41.13 -14.94 30.29
C LEU A 55 -39.63 -15.18 30.50
N CYS A 56 -38.96 -14.44 31.38
CA CYS A 56 -37.56 -14.66 31.72
C CYS A 56 -37.36 -15.99 32.47
N ASP A 57 -36.59 -16.89 31.86
CA ASP A 57 -36.34 -18.25 32.31
C ASP A 57 -34.91 -18.45 32.86
N VAL A 58 -34.11 -17.37 32.92
CA VAL A 58 -32.76 -17.38 33.50
C VAL A 58 -32.44 -16.07 34.23
N VAL A 59 -31.65 -16.18 35.31
CA VAL A 59 -31.03 -15.04 36.01
C VAL A 59 -29.52 -15.19 35.92
N ILE A 60 -28.84 -14.17 35.38
CA ILE A 60 -27.37 -14.09 35.38
C ILE A 60 -26.94 -13.21 36.54
N LYS A 61 -26.10 -13.75 37.43
CA LYS A 61 -25.52 -13.02 38.55
C LYS A 61 -24.04 -12.74 38.32
N VAL A 62 -23.66 -11.47 38.36
CA VAL A 62 -22.28 -11.01 38.24
C VAL A 62 -21.98 -10.07 39.40
N GLY A 63 -21.11 -10.51 40.32
CA GLY A 63 -20.92 -9.83 41.60
C GLY A 63 -22.24 -9.73 42.37
N ASP A 64 -22.62 -8.50 42.72
CA ASP A 64 -23.86 -8.19 43.44
C ASP A 64 -25.04 -7.81 42.53
N VAL A 65 -24.86 -7.85 41.20
CA VAL A 65 -25.89 -7.46 40.22
C VAL A 65 -26.52 -8.71 39.59
N GLU A 66 -27.85 -8.70 39.50
CA GLU A 66 -28.66 -9.78 38.90
C GLU A 66 -29.36 -9.28 37.63
N PHE A 67 -29.32 -10.09 36.57
CA PHE A 67 -29.90 -9.78 35.27
C PHE A 67 -30.91 -10.85 34.86
N ASP A 68 -32.18 -10.47 34.74
CA ASP A 68 -33.20 -11.30 34.13
C ASP A 68 -33.02 -11.36 32.60
N ALA A 69 -33.10 -12.58 32.03
CA ALA A 69 -32.97 -12.78 30.60
C ALA A 69 -33.73 -14.04 30.11
N HIS A 70 -33.74 -14.21 28.79
CA HIS A 70 -34.29 -15.36 28.10
C HIS A 70 -33.14 -16.25 27.60
N LYS A 71 -33.13 -17.54 27.98
CA LYS A 71 -32.11 -18.52 27.57
C LYS A 71 -31.95 -18.53 26.06
N ILE A 72 -33.06 -18.58 25.33
CA ILE A 72 -33.04 -18.72 23.87
C ILE A 72 -32.38 -17.54 23.15
N ILE A 73 -32.57 -16.31 23.66
CA ILE A 73 -31.97 -15.10 23.09
C ILE A 73 -30.46 -15.12 23.31
N LEU A 74 -30.03 -15.42 24.54
CA LEU A 74 -28.61 -15.54 24.87
C LEU A 74 -27.93 -16.70 24.13
N CYS A 75 -28.57 -17.87 24.00
CA CYS A 75 -28.10 -18.99 23.20
C CYS A 75 -27.91 -18.60 21.73
N SER A 76 -28.86 -17.82 21.17
CA SER A 76 -28.80 -17.40 19.77
C SER A 76 -27.60 -16.48 19.49
N CYS A 77 -27.16 -15.73 20.49
CA CYS A 77 -26.09 -14.76 20.39
C CYS A 77 -24.71 -15.35 20.72
N SER A 78 -24.65 -16.44 21.49
CA SER A 78 -23.41 -16.98 22.05
C SER A 78 -23.45 -18.51 22.17
N PRO A 79 -22.49 -19.23 21.56
CA PRO A 79 -22.32 -20.67 21.79
C PRO A 79 -21.96 -21.01 23.24
N TYR A 80 -21.30 -20.10 23.97
CA TYR A 80 -21.01 -20.26 25.39
C TYR A 80 -22.31 -20.37 26.20
N PHE A 81 -23.23 -19.41 26.04
CA PHE A 81 -24.52 -19.45 26.73
C PHE A 81 -25.36 -20.65 26.29
N CYS A 82 -25.31 -21.02 25.01
CA CYS A 82 -25.96 -22.23 24.52
C CYS A 82 -25.49 -23.46 25.29
N THR A 83 -24.18 -23.68 25.37
CA THR A 83 -23.59 -24.82 26.08
C THR A 83 -23.89 -24.77 27.59
N LEU A 84 -23.84 -23.58 28.20
CA LEU A 84 -24.15 -23.37 29.61
C LEU A 84 -25.60 -23.77 29.95
N PHE A 85 -26.54 -23.47 29.04
CA PHE A 85 -27.97 -23.74 29.26
C PHE A 85 -28.42 -25.12 28.79
N THR A 86 -27.67 -25.80 27.91
CA THR A 86 -27.99 -27.15 27.42
C THR A 86 -27.14 -28.27 28.05
N GLY A 87 -26.25 -27.95 28.98
CA GLY A 87 -25.40 -28.93 29.67
C GLY A 87 -26.16 -29.88 30.59
N ALA A 88 -25.47 -30.89 31.14
CA ALA A 88 -26.04 -31.97 31.95
C ALA A 88 -26.81 -31.53 33.23
N TRP A 89 -26.70 -30.26 33.62
CA TRP A 89 -27.40 -29.65 34.76
C TRP A 89 -28.54 -28.71 34.37
N ALA A 90 -28.96 -28.73 33.10
CA ALA A 90 -30.09 -27.95 32.61
C ALA A 90 -31.41 -28.48 33.19
N THR A 91 -32.10 -27.65 33.99
CA THR A 91 -33.44 -27.95 34.51
C THR A 91 -34.49 -27.02 33.92
N SER A 92 -35.76 -27.44 33.97
CA SER A 92 -36.92 -26.71 33.45
C SER A 92 -37.38 -25.52 34.32
N LYS A 93 -36.70 -25.25 35.45
CA LYS A 93 -37.00 -24.12 36.33
C LYS A 93 -36.10 -22.91 36.02
N LYS A 94 -36.59 -21.71 36.38
CA LYS A 94 -35.78 -20.47 36.35
C LYS A 94 -34.55 -20.67 37.21
N GLN A 95 -33.38 -20.68 36.58
CA GLN A 95 -32.11 -21.06 37.19
C GLN A 95 -31.18 -19.85 37.24
N MET A 96 -30.51 -19.67 38.38
CA MET A 96 -29.54 -18.60 38.57
C MET A 96 -28.14 -19.12 38.23
N TYR A 97 -27.43 -18.41 37.36
CA TYR A 97 -26.05 -18.72 36.98
C TYR A 97 -25.12 -17.60 37.44
N ILE A 98 -24.08 -17.95 38.20
CA ILE A 98 -23.06 -17.00 38.65
C ILE A 98 -21.92 -17.03 37.64
N ILE A 99 -21.62 -15.88 37.03
CA ILE A 99 -20.57 -15.76 36.00
C ILE A 99 -19.39 -14.99 36.59
N PRO A 100 -18.24 -15.65 36.84
CA PRO A 100 -17.05 -14.98 37.34
C PRO A 100 -16.26 -14.29 36.22
N GLY A 101 -15.44 -13.30 36.59
CA GLY A 101 -14.40 -12.75 35.72
C GLY A 101 -14.82 -11.64 34.74
N VAL A 102 -16.05 -11.13 34.85
CA VAL A 102 -16.54 -9.99 34.05
C VAL A 102 -17.17 -8.94 34.98
N THR A 103 -17.12 -7.67 34.60
CA THR A 103 -17.79 -6.60 35.36
C THR A 103 -19.29 -6.57 35.05
N PRO A 104 -20.14 -6.09 35.99
CA PRO A 104 -21.57 -5.94 35.74
C PRO A 104 -21.88 -5.08 34.51
N GLU A 105 -21.10 -4.02 34.26
CA GLU A 105 -21.29 -3.13 33.10
C GLU A 105 -21.07 -3.88 31.78
N MET A 106 -20.03 -4.72 31.69
CA MET A 106 -19.74 -5.49 30.47
C MET A 106 -20.78 -6.58 30.23
N MET A 107 -21.24 -7.25 31.30
CA MET A 107 -22.35 -8.21 31.20
C MET A 107 -23.63 -7.52 30.72
N GLN A 108 -23.93 -6.32 31.22
CA GLN A 108 -25.08 -5.54 30.76
C GLN A 108 -24.98 -5.19 29.28
N LEU A 109 -23.78 -4.82 28.79
CA LEU A 109 -23.56 -4.55 27.36
C LEU A 109 -23.77 -5.79 26.49
N ILE A 110 -23.29 -6.97 26.93
CA ILE A 110 -23.49 -8.23 26.20
C ILE A 110 -24.96 -8.62 26.15
N ILE A 111 -25.67 -8.51 27.27
CA ILE A 111 -27.10 -8.80 27.32
C ILE A 111 -27.84 -7.81 26.43
N ASN A 112 -27.56 -6.51 26.52
CA ASN A 112 -28.19 -5.52 25.63
C ASN A 112 -27.91 -5.80 24.15
N TYR A 113 -26.68 -6.22 23.81
CA TYR A 113 -26.32 -6.63 22.45
C TYR A 113 -27.10 -7.87 21.99
N ALA A 114 -27.33 -8.85 22.86
CA ALA A 114 -28.10 -10.05 22.50
C ALA A 114 -29.54 -9.73 22.07
N TYR A 115 -30.12 -8.63 22.58
CA TYR A 115 -31.46 -8.20 22.23
C TYR A 115 -31.47 -7.21 21.08
N THR A 116 -30.54 -6.24 21.06
CA THR A 116 -30.54 -5.09 20.13
C THR A 116 -29.65 -5.28 18.91
N HIS A 117 -28.73 -6.25 18.94
CA HIS A 117 -27.64 -6.41 17.97
C HIS A 117 -26.79 -5.15 17.76
N SER A 118 -26.78 -4.23 18.74
CA SER A 118 -26.05 -2.97 18.70
C SER A 118 -25.26 -2.79 19.98
N ILE A 119 -24.01 -2.33 19.87
CA ILE A 119 -23.13 -2.10 21.02
C ILE A 119 -22.35 -0.80 20.84
N PRO A 120 -22.39 0.12 21.81
CA PRO A 120 -21.60 1.35 21.75
C PRO A 120 -20.12 1.06 22.06
N VAL A 121 -19.31 0.91 21.01
CA VAL A 121 -17.85 0.78 21.13
C VAL A 121 -17.20 2.16 21.12
N THR A 122 -16.34 2.41 22.11
CA THR A 122 -15.63 3.67 22.34
C THR A 122 -14.15 3.40 22.63
N LYS A 123 -13.31 4.43 22.58
CA LYS A 123 -11.88 4.32 22.92
C LYS A 123 -11.62 3.82 24.35
N HIS A 124 -12.57 4.05 25.26
CA HIS A 124 -12.42 3.72 26.68
C HIS A 124 -12.84 2.30 27.01
N ASN A 125 -13.88 1.78 26.35
CA ASN A 125 -14.42 0.46 26.65
C ASN A 125 -13.98 -0.64 25.66
N VAL A 126 -13.39 -0.30 24.51
CA VAL A 126 -13.08 -1.31 23.45
C VAL A 126 -12.27 -2.49 23.95
N ALA A 127 -11.28 -2.28 24.85
CA ALA A 127 -10.46 -3.37 25.37
C ALA A 127 -11.25 -4.33 26.27
N GLU A 128 -12.11 -3.79 27.14
CA GLU A 128 -12.94 -4.57 28.07
C GLU A 128 -14.10 -5.26 27.33
N VAL A 129 -14.72 -4.56 26.37
CA VAL A 129 -15.78 -5.11 25.51
C VAL A 129 -15.23 -6.22 24.61
N LEU A 130 -14.02 -6.06 24.06
CA LEU A 130 -13.36 -7.10 23.27
C LEU A 130 -13.03 -8.32 24.15
N ALA A 131 -12.52 -8.10 25.36
CA ALA A 131 -12.23 -9.16 26.32
C ALA A 131 -13.50 -9.97 26.68
N ALA A 132 -14.60 -9.27 26.94
CA ALA A 132 -15.88 -9.89 27.26
C ALA A 132 -16.47 -10.61 26.04
N GLY A 133 -16.40 -10.00 24.85
CA GLY A 133 -16.83 -10.62 23.59
C GLY A 133 -16.09 -11.92 23.30
N ASP A 134 -14.77 -11.95 23.52
CA ASP A 134 -13.94 -13.14 23.42
C ASP A 134 -14.29 -14.19 24.49
N GLN A 135 -14.41 -13.79 25.77
CA GLN A 135 -14.76 -14.70 26.86
C GLN A 135 -16.09 -15.45 26.62
N PHE A 136 -17.09 -14.77 26.06
CA PHE A 136 -18.43 -15.33 25.81
C PHE A 136 -18.64 -15.74 24.34
N TRP A 137 -17.60 -15.74 23.51
CA TRP A 137 -17.67 -16.10 22.08
C TRP A 137 -18.78 -15.38 21.29
N VAL A 138 -18.96 -14.08 21.53
CA VAL A 138 -19.96 -13.26 20.84
C VAL A 138 -19.32 -12.62 19.60
N GLN A 139 -19.38 -13.34 18.47
CA GLN A 139 -18.71 -12.97 17.22
C GLN A 139 -19.08 -11.58 16.71
N GLY A 140 -20.33 -11.15 16.83
CA GLY A 140 -20.73 -9.83 16.36
C GLY A 140 -20.17 -8.67 17.20
N ILE A 141 -19.94 -8.88 18.49
CA ILE A 141 -19.23 -7.90 19.34
C ILE A 141 -17.75 -7.84 18.93
N ILE A 142 -17.11 -9.01 18.74
CA ILE A 142 -15.72 -9.10 18.29
C ILE A 142 -15.56 -8.35 16.96
N GLN A 143 -16.45 -8.59 15.99
CA GLN A 143 -16.43 -7.93 14.69
C GLN A 143 -16.60 -6.41 14.82
N ALA A 144 -17.54 -5.94 15.65
CA ALA A 144 -17.76 -4.51 15.89
C ALA A 144 -16.51 -3.84 16.51
N CYS A 145 -15.87 -4.50 17.48
CA CYS A 145 -14.62 -4.02 18.07
C CYS A 145 -13.47 -4.02 17.07
N CYS A 146 -13.33 -5.06 16.25
CA CYS A 146 -12.31 -5.12 15.20
C CYS A 146 -12.49 -4.00 14.18
N CYS A 147 -13.71 -3.75 13.69
CA CYS A 147 -13.99 -2.63 12.79
C CYS A 147 -13.65 -1.27 13.43
N PHE A 148 -14.01 -1.07 14.70
CA PHE A 148 -13.67 0.15 15.41
C PHE A 148 -12.15 0.35 15.58
N LEU A 149 -11.40 -0.73 15.86
CA LEU A 149 -9.94 -0.67 15.98
C LEU A 149 -9.27 -0.39 14.63
N GLU A 150 -9.78 -0.94 13.53
CA GLU A 150 -9.32 -0.62 12.17
C GLU A 150 -9.53 0.86 11.85
N ASP A 151 -10.72 1.40 12.14
CA ASP A 151 -11.06 2.81 11.86
C ASP A 151 -10.26 3.82 12.71
N GLN A 152 -9.76 3.40 13.88
CA GLN A 152 -8.99 4.26 14.80
C GLN A 152 -7.48 4.04 14.73
N LEU A 153 -6.99 3.22 13.80
CA LEU A 153 -5.56 2.92 13.66
C LEU A 153 -4.77 4.18 13.29
N CYS A 154 -3.78 4.54 14.10
CA CYS A 154 -2.89 5.67 13.85
C CYS A 154 -1.46 5.41 14.34
N LEU A 155 -0.54 6.32 14.01
CA LEU A 155 0.89 6.21 14.36
C LEU A 155 1.15 6.08 15.87
N ARG A 156 0.24 6.58 16.72
CA ARG A 156 0.41 6.63 18.18
C ARG A 156 -0.12 5.41 18.93
N ASN A 157 -1.07 4.67 18.36
CA ASN A 157 -1.75 3.55 19.04
C ASN A 157 -1.56 2.19 18.36
N CYS A 158 -0.91 2.16 17.19
CA CYS A 158 -0.78 0.94 16.38
C CYS A 158 -0.07 -0.20 17.12
N ILE A 159 0.93 0.09 17.96
CA ILE A 159 1.66 -0.93 18.72
C ILE A 159 0.79 -1.45 19.86
N GLY A 160 0.08 -0.56 20.56
CA GLY A 160 -0.91 -0.94 21.57
C GLY A 160 -2.00 -1.85 21.01
N ILE A 161 -2.59 -1.48 19.86
CA ILE A 161 -3.58 -2.29 19.15
C ILE A 161 -2.98 -3.64 18.75
N TRP A 162 -1.78 -3.67 18.17
CA TRP A 162 -1.11 -4.91 17.76
C TRP A 162 -0.88 -5.87 18.93
N ARG A 163 -0.49 -5.36 20.10
CA ARG A 163 -0.33 -6.16 21.32
C ARG A 163 -1.67 -6.72 21.81
N LEU A 164 -2.72 -5.90 21.81
CA LEU A 164 -4.07 -6.29 22.21
C LEU A 164 -4.60 -7.44 21.32
N VAL A 165 -4.55 -7.27 20.01
CA VAL A 165 -5.07 -8.29 19.05
C VAL A 165 -4.19 -9.53 19.00
N SER A 166 -2.90 -9.42 19.35
CA SER A 166 -2.02 -10.56 19.51
C SER A 166 -2.36 -11.39 20.75
N PHE A 167 -2.81 -10.75 21.83
CA PHE A 167 -3.21 -11.43 23.06
C PHE A 167 -4.48 -12.27 22.86
N TYR A 168 -5.50 -11.70 22.21
CA TYR A 168 -6.77 -12.37 21.92
C TYR A 168 -6.77 -13.21 20.63
N HIS A 169 -5.62 -13.36 19.96
CA HIS A 169 -5.44 -14.19 18.77
C HIS A 169 -6.41 -13.87 17.60
N PHE A 170 -6.47 -12.61 17.18
CA PHE A 170 -7.20 -12.21 15.96
C PHE A 170 -6.24 -12.08 14.76
N PRO A 171 -6.03 -13.14 13.96
CA PRO A 171 -4.93 -13.19 12.98
C PRO A 171 -5.05 -12.16 11.86
N GLU A 172 -6.25 -11.96 11.30
CA GLU A 172 -6.47 -11.04 10.18
C GLU A 172 -6.18 -9.59 10.57
N LEU A 173 -6.75 -9.14 11.69
CA LEU A 173 -6.51 -7.79 12.22
C LEU A 173 -5.05 -7.62 12.68
N LYS A 174 -4.49 -8.63 13.35
CA LYS A 174 -3.07 -8.64 13.75
C LYS A 174 -2.16 -8.42 12.56
N GLN A 175 -2.40 -9.11 11.45
CA GLN A 175 -1.59 -8.99 10.24
C GLN A 175 -1.72 -7.60 9.61
N LYS A 176 -2.94 -7.06 9.48
CA LYS A 176 -3.17 -5.71 8.97
C LYS A 176 -2.44 -4.64 9.80
N VAL A 177 -2.58 -4.69 11.13
CA VAL A 177 -1.94 -3.74 12.04
C VAL A 177 -0.42 -3.91 12.00
N PHE A 178 0.08 -5.14 11.92
CA PHE A 178 1.51 -5.41 11.81
C PHE A 178 2.10 -4.80 10.52
N PHE A 179 1.45 -4.95 9.38
CA PHE A 179 1.89 -4.30 8.14
C PHE A 179 1.82 -2.77 8.23
N TYR A 180 0.83 -2.22 8.92
CA TYR A 180 0.78 -0.78 9.17
C TYR A 180 2.00 -0.30 9.99
N ILE A 181 2.42 -1.06 11.02
CA ILE A 181 3.64 -0.77 11.79
C ILE A 181 4.87 -0.83 10.89
N LEU A 182 5.00 -1.89 10.08
CA LEU A 182 6.15 -2.05 9.19
C LEU A 182 6.24 -0.93 8.15
N HIS A 183 5.11 -0.50 7.59
CA HIS A 183 5.06 0.52 6.56
C HIS A 183 5.39 1.93 7.07
N ASN A 184 5.00 2.24 8.30
CA ASN A 184 5.15 3.58 8.91
C ASN A 184 6.22 3.62 10.01
N PHE A 185 7.17 2.67 10.01
CA PHE A 185 8.11 2.49 11.11
C PHE A 185 8.92 3.76 11.42
N GLU A 186 9.43 4.45 10.40
CA GLU A 186 10.23 5.69 10.58
C GLU A 186 9.43 6.79 11.32
N ASP A 187 8.17 6.98 10.93
CA ASP A 187 7.27 7.96 11.56
C ASP A 187 6.90 7.53 12.99
N ILE A 188 6.69 6.24 13.22
CA ILE A 188 6.38 5.69 14.55
C ILE A 188 7.55 5.92 15.51
N VAL A 189 8.79 5.68 15.08
CA VAL A 189 9.99 5.93 15.89
C VAL A 189 10.09 7.39 16.33
N CYS A 190 9.67 8.33 15.47
CA CYS A 190 9.68 9.76 15.74
C CYS A 190 8.53 10.20 16.67
N VAL A 191 7.32 9.69 16.45
CA VAL A 191 6.09 10.24 17.03
C VAL A 191 5.60 9.47 18.26
N SER A 192 5.82 8.15 18.32
CA SER A 192 5.26 7.26 19.33
C SER A 192 6.29 6.80 20.35
N ASN A 193 5.90 6.76 21.63
CA ASN A 193 6.68 6.15 22.70
C ASN A 193 6.28 4.68 22.96
N GLU A 194 5.22 4.16 22.31
CA GLU A 194 4.78 2.77 22.51
C GLU A 194 5.87 1.75 22.11
N LEU A 195 6.76 2.13 21.18
CA LEU A 195 7.91 1.32 20.79
C LEU A 195 8.81 0.99 21.98
N LEU A 196 8.95 1.92 22.95
CA LEU A 196 9.80 1.74 24.13
C LEU A 196 9.25 0.69 25.10
N ASN A 197 7.95 0.43 25.03
CA ASN A 197 7.23 -0.54 25.86
C ASN A 197 7.23 -1.97 25.28
N LEU A 198 7.85 -2.19 24.12
CA LEU A 198 7.96 -3.51 23.50
C LEU A 198 8.91 -4.43 24.29
N SER A 199 8.60 -5.73 24.30
CA SER A 199 9.55 -6.76 24.73
C SER A 199 10.64 -6.97 23.68
N LEU A 200 11.74 -7.63 24.08
CA LEU A 200 12.83 -7.99 23.16
C LEU A 200 12.33 -8.81 21.97
N GLU A 201 11.51 -9.84 22.23
CA GLU A 201 10.94 -10.71 21.21
C GLU A 201 10.08 -9.94 20.21
N GLN A 202 9.24 -9.03 20.70
CA GLN A 202 8.38 -8.21 19.85
C GLN A 202 9.19 -7.24 18.97
N LEU A 203 10.24 -6.63 19.54
CA LEU A 203 11.11 -5.74 18.78
C LEU A 203 11.87 -6.50 17.70
N VAL A 204 12.42 -7.68 18.02
CA VAL A 204 13.12 -8.56 17.06
C VAL A 204 12.22 -8.89 15.87
N VAL A 205 10.97 -9.29 16.12
CA VAL A 205 9.99 -9.62 15.06
C VAL A 205 9.75 -8.45 14.11
N ILE A 206 9.79 -7.21 14.58
CA ILE A 206 9.61 -6.01 13.75
C ILE A 206 10.89 -5.71 12.95
N ILE A 207 12.05 -5.64 13.61
CA ILE A 207 13.29 -5.17 12.98
C ILE A 207 13.90 -6.19 12.00
N GLU A 208 13.71 -7.48 12.25
CA GLU A 208 14.19 -8.56 11.39
C GLU A 208 13.38 -8.66 10.09
N ASN A 209 12.13 -8.19 10.10
CA ASN A 209 11.20 -8.39 9.01
C ASN A 209 11.68 -7.75 7.69
N ASP A 210 11.62 -8.52 6.60
CA ASP A 210 12.02 -8.06 5.27
C ASP A 210 11.10 -6.97 4.69
N HIS A 211 9.85 -6.86 5.15
CA HIS A 211 8.90 -5.83 4.74
C HIS A 211 9.01 -4.53 5.54
N LEU A 212 9.90 -4.45 6.52
CA LEU A 212 10.12 -3.21 7.27
C LEU A 212 10.46 -2.07 6.31
N ASN A 213 9.66 -1.01 6.33
CA ASN A 213 9.80 0.09 5.40
C ASN A 213 10.66 1.19 6.04
N VAL A 214 11.96 1.14 5.76
CA VAL A 214 12.92 2.17 6.12
C VAL A 214 13.72 2.58 4.89
N GLN A 215 13.97 3.87 4.74
CA GLN A 215 14.85 4.42 3.71
C GLN A 215 16.31 4.03 3.99
N HIS A 216 16.67 4.02 5.28
CA HIS A 216 18.04 3.80 5.73
C HIS A 216 18.07 2.95 7.02
N GLU A 217 19.04 2.06 7.13
CA GLU A 217 19.18 1.19 8.33
C GLU A 217 19.65 1.94 9.58
N ASN A 218 20.13 3.19 9.43
CA ASN A 218 20.44 4.05 10.57
C ASN A 218 19.21 4.26 11.46
N THR A 219 18.02 4.41 10.89
CA THR A 219 16.77 4.60 11.64
C THR A 219 16.45 3.39 12.51
N VAL A 220 16.74 2.18 12.02
CA VAL A 220 16.56 0.94 12.80
C VAL A 220 17.56 0.88 13.96
N PHE A 221 18.82 1.22 13.71
CA PHE A 221 19.85 1.28 14.74
C PHE A 221 19.53 2.34 15.82
N GLU A 222 19.13 3.54 15.42
CA GLU A 222 18.73 4.63 16.31
C GLU A 222 17.49 4.26 17.14
N ALA A 223 16.53 3.54 16.56
CA ALA A 223 15.38 3.00 17.27
C ALA A 223 15.79 1.99 18.36
N ILE A 224 16.75 1.11 18.07
CA ILE A 224 17.32 0.17 19.05
C ILE A 224 17.99 0.94 20.18
N GLN A 225 18.80 1.95 19.87
CA GLN A 225 19.44 2.78 20.90
C GLN A 225 18.41 3.45 21.81
N ARG A 226 17.36 4.05 21.22
CA ARG A 226 16.27 4.69 21.98
C ARG A 226 15.58 3.68 22.89
N TRP A 227 15.33 2.46 22.42
CA TRP A 227 14.72 1.38 23.20
C TRP A 227 15.60 0.89 24.35
N ILE A 228 16.91 0.71 24.12
CA ILE A 228 17.86 0.30 25.18
C ILE A 228 18.00 1.40 26.24
N ASN A 229 18.16 2.65 25.81
CA ASN A 229 18.36 3.80 26.70
C ASN A 229 17.13 4.10 27.57
N HIS A 230 15.95 3.57 27.25
CA HIS A 230 14.78 3.69 28.09
C HIS A 230 14.89 2.88 29.40
N VAL A 231 15.51 1.71 29.37
CA VAL A 231 15.74 0.84 30.55
C VAL A 231 17.15 0.21 30.45
N PRO A 232 18.21 1.01 30.63
CA PRO A 232 19.58 0.57 30.31
C PRO A 232 20.04 -0.62 31.18
N ASP A 233 19.64 -0.66 32.44
CA ASP A 233 20.09 -1.69 33.39
C ASP A 233 19.66 -3.11 32.98
N GLN A 234 18.49 -3.23 32.32
CA GLN A 234 17.97 -4.52 31.87
C GLN A 234 18.27 -4.80 30.39
N ARG A 235 18.41 -3.76 29.57
CA ARG A 235 18.43 -3.89 28.10
C ARG A 235 19.82 -3.79 27.47
N ARG A 236 20.84 -3.36 28.21
CA ARG A 236 22.22 -3.21 27.67
C ARG A 236 22.74 -4.48 27.00
N GLY A 237 22.53 -5.65 27.61
CA GLY A 237 22.96 -6.94 27.04
C GLY A 237 22.18 -7.38 25.80
N CYS A 238 21.01 -6.77 25.51
CA CYS A 238 20.18 -7.15 24.36
C CYS A 238 20.75 -6.68 23.01
N ILE A 239 21.71 -5.75 23.01
CA ILE A 239 22.30 -5.22 21.76
C ILE A 239 22.95 -6.33 20.92
N SER A 240 23.54 -7.35 21.55
CA SER A 240 24.15 -8.51 20.87
C SER A 240 23.12 -9.33 20.08
N VAL A 241 21.86 -9.34 20.51
CA VAL A 241 20.73 -10.02 19.85
C VAL A 241 20.09 -9.13 18.78
N LEU A 242 20.04 -7.82 19.01
CA LEU A 242 19.38 -6.86 18.11
C LEU A 242 20.27 -6.45 16.93
N LEU A 243 21.57 -6.29 17.14
CA LEU A 243 22.52 -5.83 16.13
C LEU A 243 22.58 -6.73 14.87
N PRO A 244 22.56 -8.07 14.96
CA PRO A 244 22.47 -8.96 13.78
C PRO A 244 21.22 -8.76 12.91
N LYS A 245 20.17 -8.15 13.45
CA LYS A 245 18.88 -7.95 12.77
C LYS A 245 18.85 -6.63 11.98
N VAL A 246 19.86 -5.77 12.16
CA VAL A 246 20.09 -4.56 11.36
C VAL A 246 20.94 -4.92 10.16
N ARG A 247 20.63 -4.39 8.98
CA ARG A 247 21.37 -4.69 7.73
C ARG A 247 22.62 -3.81 7.65
N LEU A 248 23.56 -4.02 8.56
CA LEU A 248 24.77 -3.21 8.73
C LEU A 248 25.55 -3.01 7.43
N GLY A 249 25.55 -4.00 6.53
CA GLY A 249 26.23 -3.92 5.24
C GLY A 249 25.59 -2.97 4.23
N LEU A 250 24.40 -2.41 4.52
CA LEU A 250 23.74 -1.40 3.70
C LEU A 250 23.91 0.02 4.25
N MET A 251 24.56 0.17 5.41
CA MET A 251 24.87 1.48 5.99
C MET A 251 26.06 2.11 5.26
N SER A 252 26.16 3.44 5.32
CA SER A 252 27.35 4.12 4.79
C SER A 252 28.59 3.75 5.63
N PRO A 253 29.78 3.60 5.01
CA PRO A 253 31.00 3.28 5.75
C PRO A 253 31.29 4.28 6.87
N ALA A 254 31.06 5.58 6.61
CA ALA A 254 31.23 6.64 7.61
C ALA A 254 30.28 6.45 8.80
N TYR A 255 29.01 6.13 8.58
CA TYR A 255 28.06 5.93 9.68
C TYR A 255 28.42 4.67 10.50
N LEU A 256 28.83 3.59 9.83
CA LEU A 256 29.24 2.36 10.50
C LEU A 256 30.46 2.58 11.41
N GLU A 257 31.45 3.36 10.96
CA GLU A 257 32.62 3.71 11.77
C GLU A 257 32.26 4.64 12.93
N TYR A 258 31.61 5.77 12.66
CA TYR A 258 31.42 6.82 13.68
C TYR A 258 30.22 6.62 14.61
N ALA A 259 29.15 5.97 14.15
CA ALA A 259 27.91 5.85 14.94
C ALA A 259 27.70 4.44 15.51
N VAL A 260 28.14 3.39 14.81
CA VAL A 260 27.96 2.00 15.24
C VAL A 260 29.18 1.47 16.00
N ILE A 261 30.38 1.51 15.42
CA ILE A 261 31.59 0.97 16.06
C ILE A 261 32.00 1.81 17.27
N GLU A 262 31.92 3.13 17.17
CA GLU A 262 32.29 4.03 18.27
C GLU A 262 31.24 4.08 19.40
N ASN A 263 30.09 3.42 19.22
CA ASN A 263 29.01 3.42 20.20
C ASN A 263 29.38 2.69 21.49
N ALA A 264 29.11 3.30 22.65
CA ALA A 264 29.38 2.68 23.95
C ALA A 264 28.67 1.32 24.11
N LEU A 265 27.41 1.21 23.67
CA LEU A 265 26.64 -0.03 23.77
C LEU A 265 27.28 -1.20 22.99
N VAL A 266 27.95 -0.89 21.89
CA VAL A 266 28.59 -1.87 21.00
C VAL A 266 29.99 -2.21 21.49
N LYS A 267 30.76 -1.21 21.96
CA LYS A 267 32.12 -1.39 22.50
C LYS A 267 32.16 -2.24 23.75
N ASP A 268 31.15 -2.09 24.61
CA ASP A 268 31.06 -2.77 25.90
C ASP A 268 30.71 -4.27 25.78
N GLN A 269 30.31 -4.75 24.60
CA GLN A 269 29.88 -6.13 24.35
C GLN A 269 30.79 -6.82 23.32
N ALA A 270 31.53 -7.85 23.75
CA ALA A 270 32.50 -8.55 22.90
C ALA A 270 31.83 -9.30 21.74
N GLU A 271 30.59 -9.75 21.93
CA GLU A 271 29.78 -10.50 20.98
C GLU A 271 29.41 -9.68 19.73
N CYS A 272 29.45 -8.34 19.81
CA CYS A 272 29.13 -7.46 18.69
C CYS A 272 30.24 -7.39 17.63
N LYS A 273 31.50 -7.59 18.03
CA LYS A 273 32.68 -7.51 17.15
C LYS A 273 32.61 -8.46 15.94
N PRO A 274 32.37 -9.78 16.09
CA PRO A 274 32.31 -10.69 14.94
C PRO A 274 31.19 -10.33 13.95
N ILE A 275 30.07 -9.79 14.42
CA ILE A 275 28.94 -9.38 13.57
C ILE A 275 29.35 -8.22 12.65
N ILE A 276 30.07 -7.24 13.20
CA ILE A 276 30.57 -6.08 12.44
C ILE A 276 31.66 -6.49 11.46
N GLU A 277 32.61 -7.32 11.90
CA GLU A 277 33.67 -7.85 11.02
C GLU A 277 33.08 -8.61 9.83
N GLU A 278 32.06 -9.44 10.07
CA GLU A 278 31.39 -10.19 9.02
C GLU A 278 30.60 -9.28 8.06
N ALA A 279 29.95 -8.23 8.57
CA ALA A 279 29.28 -7.23 7.73
C ALA A 279 30.30 -6.50 6.81
N ILE A 280 31.43 -6.06 7.36
CA ILE A 280 32.50 -5.38 6.60
C ILE A 280 33.12 -6.32 5.57
N LYS A 281 33.39 -7.58 5.95
CA LYS A 281 33.96 -8.60 5.05
C LYS A 281 33.05 -8.85 3.85
N ARG A 282 31.74 -9.02 4.10
CA ARG A 282 30.76 -9.27 3.04
C ARG A 282 30.53 -8.05 2.15
N PHE A 283 30.54 -6.85 2.72
CA PHE A 283 30.51 -5.60 1.94
C PHE A 283 31.66 -5.54 0.94
N ARG A 284 32.89 -5.86 1.38
CA ARG A 284 34.09 -5.85 0.53
C ARG A 284 34.09 -6.96 -0.53
N SER A 285 33.50 -8.12 -0.23
CA SER A 285 33.62 -9.29 -1.11
C SER A 285 32.83 -9.19 -2.42
N ARG A 286 31.81 -8.32 -2.54
CA ARG A 286 30.91 -8.13 -3.73
C ARG A 286 30.28 -9.40 -4.34
N ASN A 287 30.65 -10.58 -3.88
CA ASN A 287 30.20 -11.87 -4.36
C ASN A 287 29.01 -12.32 -3.50
N SER A 288 27.85 -12.39 -4.15
CA SER A 288 26.57 -12.84 -3.60
C SER A 288 25.99 -11.98 -2.47
N THR A 289 25.30 -10.90 -2.84
CA THR A 289 24.24 -10.27 -2.01
C THR A 289 23.05 -11.22 -1.76
N ARG A 290 23.09 -12.44 -2.28
CA ARG A 290 22.07 -13.47 -2.12
C ARG A 290 22.48 -14.40 -0.99
N GLY A 291 21.85 -14.21 0.16
CA GLY A 291 21.83 -15.22 1.23
C GLY A 291 21.81 -14.63 2.63
N HIS A 292 22.66 -13.66 2.94
CA HIS A 292 22.84 -13.21 4.33
C HIS A 292 22.02 -11.96 4.67
N PRO A 293 21.21 -11.97 5.77
CA PRO A 293 20.37 -10.84 6.17
C PRO A 293 21.12 -9.50 6.31
N LEU A 294 22.36 -9.53 6.82
CA LEU A 294 23.19 -8.32 7.06
C LEU A 294 23.49 -7.47 5.82
N VAL A 295 23.48 -8.04 4.61
CA VAL A 295 23.84 -7.35 3.34
C VAL A 295 22.72 -7.39 2.31
N ARG A 296 21.56 -7.98 2.66
CA ARG A 296 20.44 -8.18 1.76
C ARG A 296 19.44 -7.03 1.93
N PRO A 297 19.12 -6.21 0.92
CA PRO A 297 18.14 -5.12 1.03
C PRO A 297 16.73 -5.56 1.42
N ARG A 298 15.99 -4.68 2.12
CA ARG A 298 14.57 -4.90 2.47
C ARG A 298 13.72 -5.01 1.21
N LEU A 299 12.62 -5.73 1.28
CA LEU A 299 11.65 -5.78 0.18
C LEU A 299 11.10 -4.36 -0.04
N PRO A 300 10.99 -3.90 -1.30
CA PRO A 300 10.48 -2.57 -1.58
C PRO A 300 8.95 -2.54 -1.39
N PRO A 301 8.38 -1.46 -0.82
CA PRO A 301 6.94 -1.31 -0.68
C PRO A 301 6.24 -1.11 -2.03
N ALA A 302 7.01 -0.69 -3.05
CA ALA A 302 6.54 -0.48 -4.41
C ALA A 302 7.55 -1.01 -5.44
N ILE A 303 7.06 -1.57 -6.54
CA ILE A 303 7.88 -2.08 -7.63
C ILE A 303 7.61 -1.32 -8.93
N LEU A 304 8.67 -1.07 -9.70
CA LEU A 304 8.55 -0.50 -11.04
C LEU A 304 8.42 -1.63 -12.06
N LEU A 305 7.27 -1.71 -12.72
CA LEU A 305 7.03 -2.63 -13.82
C LEU A 305 7.22 -1.95 -15.16
N ILE A 306 7.80 -2.69 -16.11
CA ILE A 306 7.91 -2.26 -17.50
C ILE A 306 7.31 -3.28 -18.45
N THR A 307 6.44 -2.77 -19.33
CA THR A 307 5.65 -3.57 -20.26
C THR A 307 6.02 -3.24 -21.71
N GLY A 308 6.19 -4.30 -22.51
CA GLY A 308 6.38 -4.20 -23.95
C GLY A 308 7.60 -3.38 -24.38
N GLY A 309 7.39 -2.60 -25.43
CA GLY A 309 8.42 -1.83 -26.12
C GLY A 309 8.83 -2.47 -27.45
N LYS A 310 9.74 -1.81 -28.16
CA LYS A 310 10.38 -2.33 -29.37
C LYS A 310 11.89 -2.17 -29.28
N ASP A 311 12.59 -3.19 -29.77
CA ASP A 311 14.03 -3.15 -30.01
C ASP A 311 14.26 -3.18 -31.52
N PHE A 312 14.91 -2.15 -32.07
CA PHE A 312 15.10 -1.86 -33.50
C PHE A 312 13.88 -2.15 -34.40
N SER A 313 13.61 -3.42 -34.73
CA SER A 313 12.54 -3.89 -35.62
C SER A 313 11.50 -4.82 -34.97
N THR A 314 11.67 -5.29 -33.73
CA THR A 314 10.76 -6.27 -33.11
C THR A 314 10.12 -5.77 -31.82
N ALA A 315 8.81 -6.01 -31.65
CA ALA A 315 8.11 -5.73 -30.41
C ALA A 315 8.59 -6.71 -29.33
N THR A 316 9.11 -6.18 -28.22
CA THR A 316 9.59 -6.98 -27.09
C THR A 316 8.39 -7.54 -26.33
N THR A 317 8.45 -8.82 -25.97
CA THR A 317 7.36 -9.48 -25.23
C THR A 317 7.58 -9.53 -23.72
N SER A 318 8.76 -9.12 -23.24
CA SER A 318 9.19 -9.34 -21.86
C SER A 318 8.69 -8.26 -20.90
N LEU A 319 7.91 -8.70 -19.91
CA LEU A 319 7.59 -7.92 -18.72
C LEU A 319 8.75 -8.02 -17.72
N LYS A 320 9.18 -6.89 -17.16
CA LYS A 320 10.19 -6.87 -16.09
C LYS A 320 9.72 -6.06 -14.90
N ALA A 321 10.12 -6.50 -13.70
CA ALA A 321 9.97 -5.81 -12.44
C ALA A 321 11.33 -5.33 -11.95
N TYR A 322 11.36 -4.15 -11.34
CA TYR A 322 12.56 -3.57 -10.76
C TYR A 322 12.37 -3.32 -9.28
N ASP A 323 13.31 -3.85 -8.49
CA ASP A 323 13.48 -3.58 -7.08
C ASP A 323 14.43 -2.39 -6.94
N ALA A 324 13.91 -1.25 -6.49
CA ALA A 324 14.68 -0.03 -6.30
C ALA A 324 15.67 -0.10 -5.14
N ARG A 325 15.44 -0.98 -4.15
CA ARG A 325 16.32 -1.15 -2.99
C ARG A 325 17.48 -2.08 -3.29
N ALA A 326 17.23 -3.11 -4.09
CA ALA A 326 18.27 -4.04 -4.54
C ALA A 326 18.96 -3.63 -5.85
N ASP A 327 18.46 -2.58 -6.50
CA ASP A 327 18.90 -2.14 -7.84
C ASP A 327 18.91 -3.31 -8.84
N LEU A 328 17.84 -4.09 -8.87
CA LEU A 328 17.79 -5.37 -9.59
C LEU A 328 16.53 -5.50 -10.45
N TRP A 329 16.73 -5.96 -11.69
CA TRP A 329 15.65 -6.34 -12.61
C TRP A 329 15.36 -7.85 -12.54
N VAL A 330 14.08 -8.20 -12.42
CA VAL A 330 13.56 -9.57 -12.56
C VAL A 330 12.66 -9.63 -13.79
N THR A 331 12.81 -10.69 -14.60
CA THR A 331 11.97 -10.90 -15.79
C THR A 331 10.81 -11.81 -15.44
N LEU A 332 9.60 -11.40 -15.78
CA LEU A 332 8.37 -12.15 -15.51
C LEU A 332 8.00 -13.01 -16.71
N ASN A 333 7.50 -14.21 -16.44
CA ASN A 333 7.04 -15.17 -17.45
C ASN A 333 5.63 -14.79 -17.97
N ALA A 334 5.46 -13.55 -18.42
CA ALA A 334 4.22 -13.02 -18.96
C ALA A 334 4.51 -12.27 -20.26
N LYS A 335 3.95 -12.74 -21.37
CA LYS A 335 4.26 -12.22 -22.71
C LYS A 335 3.20 -11.23 -23.20
N THR A 336 3.63 -10.03 -23.58
CA THR A 336 2.78 -9.05 -24.29
C THR A 336 3.57 -8.34 -25.39
N ALA A 337 3.20 -8.55 -26.66
CA ALA A 337 3.92 -8.04 -27.82
C ALA A 337 3.32 -6.69 -28.27
N ARG A 338 3.60 -5.62 -27.55
CA ARG A 338 3.05 -4.27 -27.83
C ARG A 338 4.10 -3.19 -27.61
N ALA A 339 4.08 -2.18 -28.49
CA ALA A 339 4.84 -0.95 -28.33
C ALA A 339 3.90 0.25 -28.40
N HIS A 340 4.32 1.36 -27.80
CA HIS A 340 3.59 2.64 -27.80
C HIS A 340 2.14 2.52 -27.26
N HIS A 341 1.87 1.47 -26.47
CA HIS A 341 0.66 1.35 -25.65
C HIS A 341 0.78 2.25 -24.43
N GLY A 342 -0.36 2.60 -23.84
CA GLY A 342 -0.38 3.14 -22.49
C GLY A 342 -0.46 2.02 -21.46
N ALA A 343 0.04 2.26 -20.26
CA ALA A 343 -0.16 1.36 -19.14
C ALA A 343 -0.61 2.11 -17.89
N ALA A 344 -1.41 1.45 -17.06
CA ALA A 344 -1.93 1.99 -15.81
C ALA A 344 -2.09 0.90 -14.76
N VAL A 345 -1.96 1.27 -13.49
CA VAL A 345 -2.28 0.40 -12.35
C VAL A 345 -3.59 0.86 -11.74
N LEU A 346 -4.52 -0.08 -11.55
CA LEU A 346 -5.81 0.18 -10.91
C LEU A 346 -6.30 -1.09 -10.20
N ASN A 347 -6.67 -0.95 -8.93
CA ASN A 347 -7.17 -2.04 -8.07
C ASN A 347 -6.21 -3.25 -8.04
N GLY A 348 -4.90 -3.00 -8.00
CA GLY A 348 -3.86 -4.04 -7.96
C GLY A 348 -3.56 -4.74 -9.30
N PHE A 349 -4.26 -4.38 -10.37
CA PHE A 349 -4.03 -4.93 -11.70
C PHE A 349 -3.29 -3.94 -12.60
N VAL A 350 -2.49 -4.47 -13.53
CA VAL A 350 -1.82 -3.67 -14.57
C VAL A 350 -2.63 -3.74 -15.85
N TYR A 351 -3.07 -2.59 -16.36
CA TYR A 351 -3.79 -2.48 -17.62
C TYR A 351 -2.84 -2.02 -18.72
N VAL A 352 -2.83 -2.72 -19.84
CA VAL A 352 -2.13 -2.37 -21.07
C VAL A 352 -3.16 -1.99 -22.13
N ILE A 353 -3.10 -0.75 -22.61
CA ILE A 353 -4.16 -0.09 -23.36
C ILE A 353 -3.65 0.29 -24.75
N GLY A 354 -4.25 -0.30 -25.78
CA GLY A 354 -3.96 0.01 -27.19
C GLY A 354 -2.54 -0.36 -27.61
N GLY A 355 -1.86 0.60 -28.23
CA GLY A 355 -0.53 0.46 -28.82
C GLY A 355 -0.56 -0.09 -30.25
N CYS A 356 0.60 -0.54 -30.70
CA CYS A 356 0.76 -1.24 -31.96
C CYS A 356 1.57 -2.52 -31.78
N ASN A 357 1.24 -3.53 -32.58
CA ASN A 357 2.14 -4.64 -32.87
C ASN A 357 2.74 -4.41 -34.28
N LEU A 358 3.60 -5.32 -34.75
CA LEU A 358 4.30 -5.18 -36.05
C LEU A 358 3.37 -5.05 -37.27
N GLN A 359 2.06 -5.31 -37.12
CA GLN A 359 1.11 -5.39 -38.23
C GLN A 359 -0.07 -4.41 -38.10
N THR A 360 -0.48 -4.01 -36.89
CA THR A 360 -1.75 -3.31 -36.66
C THR A 360 -1.74 -2.35 -35.48
N TYR A 361 -2.60 -1.33 -35.57
CA TYR A 361 -2.95 -0.44 -34.46
C TYR A 361 -4.09 -1.05 -33.64
N LEU A 362 -3.94 -1.07 -32.32
CA LEU A 362 -4.81 -1.86 -31.43
C LEU A 362 -5.78 -0.95 -30.66
N ASN A 363 -7.03 -1.39 -30.52
CA ASN A 363 -7.99 -0.88 -29.54
C ASN A 363 -8.18 -1.84 -28.34
N SER A 364 -7.58 -3.02 -28.40
CA SER A 364 -7.68 -4.03 -27.34
C SER A 364 -6.97 -3.59 -26.07
N VAL A 365 -7.51 -4.04 -24.94
CA VAL A 365 -7.03 -3.72 -23.60
C VAL A 365 -6.86 -5.02 -22.83
N GLN A 366 -5.70 -5.18 -22.21
CA GLN A 366 -5.37 -6.38 -21.44
C GLN A 366 -5.12 -5.99 -19.98
N ARG A 367 -5.73 -6.73 -19.06
CA ARG A 367 -5.51 -6.63 -17.63
C ARG A 367 -4.60 -7.77 -17.20
N PHE A 368 -3.50 -7.46 -16.53
CA PHE A 368 -2.56 -8.41 -15.96
C PHE A 368 -2.75 -8.48 -14.46
N ASP A 369 -2.94 -9.71 -13.99
CA ASP A 369 -2.87 -10.06 -12.59
C ASP A 369 -1.44 -10.53 -12.26
N ILE A 370 -0.76 -9.75 -11.42
CA ILE A 370 0.61 -10.01 -11.02
C ILE A 370 0.70 -11.20 -10.03
N VAL A 371 -0.35 -11.48 -9.26
CA VAL A 371 -0.39 -12.58 -8.28
C VAL A 371 -0.45 -13.92 -9.01
N THR A 372 -1.37 -14.05 -9.96
CA THR A 372 -1.52 -15.27 -10.77
C THR A 372 -0.59 -15.30 -11.99
N CYS A 373 0.07 -14.18 -12.30
CA CYS A 373 0.87 -13.99 -13.51
C CYS A 373 0.09 -14.26 -14.81
N THR A 374 -1.19 -13.90 -14.86
CA THR A 374 -2.06 -14.14 -16.03
C THR A 374 -2.61 -12.87 -16.66
N TRP A 375 -2.86 -12.94 -17.98
CA TRP A 375 -3.48 -11.86 -18.75
C TRP A 375 -4.94 -12.17 -19.04
N HIS A 376 -5.80 -11.16 -18.87
CA HIS A 376 -7.21 -11.19 -19.21
C HIS A 376 -7.54 -10.09 -20.20
N GLN A 377 -8.36 -10.39 -21.21
CA GLN A 377 -8.93 -9.35 -22.05
C GLN A 377 -10.06 -8.64 -21.29
N VAL A 378 -10.12 -7.33 -21.42
CA VAL A 378 -11.23 -6.51 -20.96
C VAL A 378 -11.86 -5.80 -22.16
N ALA A 379 -12.92 -5.02 -21.93
CA ALA A 379 -13.60 -4.32 -23.02
C ALA A 379 -12.61 -3.49 -23.85
N PRO A 380 -12.66 -3.60 -25.19
CA PRO A 380 -11.80 -2.81 -26.06
C PRO A 380 -12.26 -1.35 -26.08
N MET A 381 -11.33 -0.45 -26.39
CA MET A 381 -11.66 0.95 -26.68
C MET A 381 -12.50 1.06 -27.96
N ASN A 382 -13.25 2.16 -28.08
CA ASN A 382 -14.02 2.50 -29.28
C ASN A 382 -13.10 2.77 -30.48
N PHE A 383 -11.92 3.36 -30.22
CA PHE A 383 -10.94 3.67 -31.26
C PHE A 383 -9.62 2.90 -31.06
N CYS A 384 -8.97 2.51 -32.16
CA CYS A 384 -7.58 2.05 -32.11
C CYS A 384 -6.66 3.23 -31.78
N ARG A 385 -5.80 3.08 -30.76
CA ARG A 385 -4.92 4.16 -30.29
C ARG A 385 -3.50 3.65 -30.05
N CYS A 386 -2.57 4.13 -30.86
CA CYS A 386 -1.13 4.05 -30.59
C CYS A 386 -0.61 5.42 -30.16
N TYR A 387 0.47 5.46 -29.37
CA TYR A 387 0.96 6.66 -28.69
C TYR A 387 -0.12 7.31 -27.80
N VAL A 388 -0.94 6.47 -27.19
CA VAL A 388 -2.05 6.87 -26.31
C VAL A 388 -1.49 7.36 -24.97
N SER A 389 -2.08 8.43 -24.44
CA SER A 389 -1.79 8.89 -23.08
C SER A 389 -2.81 8.28 -22.13
N VAL A 390 -2.34 7.74 -21.00
CA VAL A 390 -3.19 7.08 -20.01
C VAL A 390 -3.01 7.71 -18.64
N ALA A 391 -4.11 7.86 -17.90
CA ALA A 391 -4.11 8.34 -16.51
C ALA A 391 -5.23 7.66 -15.71
N VAL A 392 -5.04 7.50 -14.40
CA VAL A 392 -6.04 6.89 -13.51
C VAL A 392 -6.59 7.95 -12.56
N GLN A 393 -7.90 8.15 -12.56
CA GLN A 393 -8.56 9.14 -11.71
C GLN A 393 -9.93 8.63 -11.26
N ASN A 394 -10.25 8.77 -9.96
CA ASN A 394 -11.53 8.36 -9.36
C ASN A 394 -11.90 6.90 -9.70
N GLY A 395 -10.95 5.98 -9.57
CA GLY A 395 -11.18 4.55 -9.83
C GLY A 395 -11.43 4.19 -11.30
N CYS A 396 -11.19 5.10 -12.24
CA CYS A 396 -11.38 4.90 -13.67
C CYS A 396 -10.09 5.17 -14.46
N ILE A 397 -9.96 4.56 -15.64
CA ILE A 397 -8.80 4.74 -16.52
C ILE A 397 -9.18 5.61 -17.71
N TYR A 398 -8.44 6.69 -17.94
CA TYR A 398 -8.65 7.59 -19.06
C TYR A 398 -7.65 7.30 -20.17
N ALA A 399 -8.14 7.00 -21.37
CA ALA A 399 -7.35 6.88 -22.59
C ALA A 399 -7.56 8.13 -23.46
N MET A 400 -6.49 8.86 -23.72
CA MET A 400 -6.54 10.20 -24.31
C MET A 400 -5.68 10.28 -25.57
N GLY A 401 -6.27 10.80 -26.65
CA GLY A 401 -5.54 11.09 -27.88
C GLY A 401 -5.00 9.83 -28.59
N GLY A 402 -3.79 9.93 -29.12
CA GLY A 402 -3.15 8.88 -29.91
C GLY A 402 -3.44 8.96 -31.41
N PHE A 403 -3.07 7.89 -32.11
CA PHE A 403 -3.10 7.77 -33.57
C PHE A 403 -3.51 6.37 -34.00
N ASN A 404 -4.32 6.25 -35.05
CA ASN A 404 -4.79 4.96 -35.59
C ASN A 404 -4.16 4.57 -36.95
N GLY A 405 -3.12 5.27 -37.40
CA GLY A 405 -2.56 5.12 -38.75
C GLY A 405 -3.02 6.17 -39.75
N HIS A 406 -4.13 6.86 -39.48
CA HIS A 406 -4.71 7.85 -40.39
C HIS A 406 -5.06 9.18 -39.70
N THR A 407 -5.63 9.11 -38.50
CA THR A 407 -6.18 10.26 -37.78
C THR A 407 -5.50 10.43 -36.42
N TYR A 408 -5.06 11.65 -36.14
CA TYR A 408 -4.64 12.08 -34.81
C TYR A 408 -5.87 12.49 -33.99
N TYR A 409 -6.01 11.94 -32.79
CA TYR A 409 -7.18 12.16 -31.96
C TYR A 409 -7.00 13.27 -30.93
N ASN A 410 -8.09 13.96 -30.64
CA ASN A 410 -8.31 14.72 -29.42
C ASN A 410 -9.37 14.07 -28.50
N THR A 411 -9.94 12.94 -28.92
CA THR A 411 -10.99 12.24 -28.18
C THR A 411 -10.45 11.57 -26.93
N VAL A 412 -11.32 11.43 -25.94
CA VAL A 412 -11.02 10.85 -24.63
C VAL A 412 -12.05 9.79 -24.30
N GLU A 413 -11.58 8.65 -23.81
CA GLU A 413 -12.40 7.53 -23.36
C GLU A 413 -12.08 7.21 -21.90
N CYS A 414 -13.10 6.88 -21.12
CA CYS A 414 -12.98 6.52 -19.71
C CYS A 414 -13.48 5.09 -19.48
N TYR A 415 -12.63 4.24 -18.92
CA TYR A 415 -12.93 2.86 -18.57
C TYR A 415 -13.33 2.76 -17.11
N ASN A 416 -14.52 2.23 -16.88
CA ASN A 416 -14.97 1.82 -15.55
C ASN A 416 -14.72 0.30 -15.37
N PRO A 417 -13.84 -0.12 -14.45
CA PRO A 417 -13.53 -1.52 -14.23
C PRO A 417 -14.68 -2.35 -13.64
N GLU A 418 -15.59 -1.74 -12.88
CA GLU A 418 -16.75 -2.43 -12.28
C GLU A 418 -17.76 -2.85 -13.34
N ARG A 419 -17.95 -1.99 -14.35
CA ARG A 419 -18.86 -2.25 -15.48
C ARG A 419 -18.19 -2.91 -16.68
N ASN A 420 -16.85 -2.97 -16.69
CA ASN A 420 -16.06 -3.39 -17.84
C ASN A 420 -16.50 -2.67 -19.13
N GLN A 421 -16.61 -1.34 -19.09
CA GLN A 421 -17.13 -0.52 -20.19
C GLN A 421 -16.36 0.78 -20.37
N TRP A 422 -16.20 1.18 -21.64
CA TRP A 422 -15.63 2.46 -22.03
C TRP A 422 -16.74 3.48 -22.36
N THR A 423 -16.61 4.69 -21.84
CA THR A 423 -17.52 5.82 -22.11
C THR A 423 -16.75 6.98 -22.71
N MET A 424 -17.33 7.65 -23.71
CA MET A 424 -16.74 8.86 -24.29
C MET A 424 -16.83 10.02 -23.31
N MET A 425 -15.73 10.75 -23.13
CA MET A 425 -15.65 11.95 -22.30
C MET A 425 -15.48 13.20 -23.16
N ALA A 426 -15.49 14.38 -22.53
CA ALA A 426 -15.22 15.62 -23.24
C ALA A 426 -13.86 15.55 -23.97
N PRO A 427 -13.81 15.91 -25.27
CA PRO A 427 -12.57 15.86 -26.04
C PRO A 427 -11.62 16.99 -25.60
N MET A 428 -10.32 16.76 -25.77
CA MET A 428 -9.29 17.77 -25.60
C MET A 428 -9.44 18.87 -26.66
N ARG A 429 -8.91 20.07 -26.38
CA ARG A 429 -8.92 21.17 -27.35
C ARG A 429 -7.95 20.93 -28.49
N ALA A 430 -6.80 20.31 -28.21
CA ALA A 430 -5.82 19.95 -29.22
C ALA A 430 -5.79 18.44 -29.50
N LYS A 431 -5.50 18.06 -30.75
CA LYS A 431 -5.13 16.70 -31.12
C LYS A 431 -3.73 16.40 -30.57
N ARG A 432 -3.56 15.24 -29.94
CA ARG A 432 -2.32 14.88 -29.24
C ARG A 432 -2.03 13.40 -29.43
N CYS A 433 -0.93 13.05 -30.10
CA CYS A 433 -0.32 11.72 -30.01
C CYS A 433 1.06 11.80 -29.35
N GLY A 434 1.41 10.83 -28.53
CA GLY A 434 2.68 10.82 -27.79
C GLY A 434 2.77 11.98 -26.80
N ALA A 435 1.64 12.43 -26.26
CA ALA A 435 1.64 13.32 -25.10
C ALA A 435 1.90 12.51 -23.82
N GLY A 436 2.36 13.17 -22.77
CA GLY A 436 2.43 12.57 -21.44
C GLY A 436 1.24 13.04 -20.61
N ALA A 437 0.69 12.15 -19.78
CA ALA A 437 -0.41 12.46 -18.89
C ALA A 437 -0.13 11.98 -17.47
N THR A 438 -0.67 12.68 -16.49
CA THR A 438 -0.61 12.29 -15.08
C THR A 438 -1.80 12.86 -14.31
N THR A 439 -1.95 12.46 -13.05
CA THR A 439 -3.02 12.91 -12.17
C THR A 439 -2.45 13.60 -10.95
N LEU A 440 -3.05 14.73 -10.57
CA LEU A 440 -2.67 15.49 -9.39
C LEU A 440 -3.88 16.25 -8.85
N ASN A 441 -4.10 16.21 -7.54
CA ASN A 441 -5.18 16.93 -6.85
C ASN A 441 -6.57 16.71 -7.48
N GLY A 442 -6.90 15.46 -7.81
CA GLY A 442 -8.21 15.10 -8.35
C GLY A 442 -8.42 15.43 -9.85
N LYS A 443 -7.40 15.92 -10.55
CA LYS A 443 -7.46 16.34 -11.95
C LYS A 443 -6.46 15.58 -12.81
N VAL A 444 -6.78 15.43 -14.10
CA VAL A 444 -5.87 14.83 -15.09
C VAL A 444 -5.18 15.95 -15.86
N TYR A 445 -3.87 15.88 -16.00
CA TYR A 445 -3.06 16.83 -16.75
C TYR A 445 -2.44 16.13 -17.95
N ILE A 446 -2.49 16.78 -19.10
CA ILE A 446 -1.85 16.29 -20.33
C ILE A 446 -0.95 17.37 -20.92
N CYS A 447 0.30 17.01 -21.21
CA CYS A 447 1.32 17.94 -21.65
C CYS A 447 1.89 17.51 -23.01
N GLY A 448 2.08 18.48 -23.91
CA GLY A 448 2.75 18.26 -25.19
C GLY A 448 2.03 17.29 -26.14
N GLY A 449 2.81 16.49 -26.85
CA GLY A 449 2.36 15.61 -27.92
C GLY A 449 2.51 16.24 -29.31
N PHE A 450 2.10 15.49 -30.32
CA PHE A 450 2.14 15.89 -31.73
C PHE A 450 0.72 15.92 -32.30
N ASN A 451 0.39 16.96 -33.06
CA ASN A 451 -0.98 17.18 -33.58
C ASN A 451 -1.17 16.78 -35.05
N GLY A 452 -0.16 16.17 -35.67
CA GLY A 452 -0.11 15.88 -37.11
C GLY A 452 0.77 16.86 -37.91
N TYR A 453 1.05 18.05 -37.36
CA TYR A 453 1.83 19.08 -38.02
C TYR A 453 3.09 19.47 -37.23
N ARG A 454 2.98 19.61 -35.90
CA ARG A 454 4.09 20.03 -35.04
C ARG A 454 3.99 19.44 -33.64
N SER A 455 5.13 19.37 -32.95
CA SER A 455 5.17 19.12 -31.50
C SER A 455 4.55 20.30 -30.75
N LEU A 456 3.82 20.03 -29.69
CA LEU A 456 3.09 21.02 -28.90
C LEU A 456 3.86 21.39 -27.63
N SER A 457 3.85 22.67 -27.26
CA SER A 457 4.23 23.16 -25.92
C SER A 457 3.01 23.34 -25.00
N THR A 458 1.81 23.42 -25.58
CA THR A 458 0.57 23.59 -24.83
C THR A 458 0.29 22.38 -23.93
N ALA A 459 -0.34 22.64 -22.79
CA ALA A 459 -0.83 21.61 -21.88
C ALA A 459 -2.28 21.94 -21.45
N GLU A 460 -3.02 20.92 -21.04
CA GLU A 460 -4.42 21.04 -20.65
C GLU A 460 -4.68 20.24 -19.37
N CYS A 461 -5.65 20.69 -18.59
CA CYS A 461 -6.09 20.07 -17.35
C CYS A 461 -7.58 19.71 -17.47
N TYR A 462 -7.90 18.46 -17.18
CA TYR A 462 -9.27 17.93 -17.16
C TYR A 462 -9.77 17.81 -15.73
N ASN A 463 -10.97 18.33 -15.52
CA ASN A 463 -11.70 18.14 -14.27
C ASN A 463 -12.80 17.09 -14.47
N PRO A 464 -12.68 15.89 -13.85
CA PRO A 464 -13.68 14.83 -13.96
C PRO A 464 -15.08 15.24 -13.47
N ASN A 465 -15.14 16.11 -12.45
CA ASN A 465 -16.42 16.51 -11.85
C ASN A 465 -17.26 17.40 -12.78
N THR A 466 -16.60 18.23 -13.58
CA THR A 466 -17.28 19.12 -14.54
C THR A 466 -17.25 18.57 -15.97
N ASN A 467 -16.50 17.50 -16.23
CA ASN A 467 -16.22 16.97 -17.56
C ASN A 467 -15.72 18.04 -18.54
N LEU A 468 -14.75 18.87 -18.12
CA LEU A 468 -14.22 19.97 -18.94
C LEU A 468 -12.70 20.01 -18.97
N TRP A 469 -12.16 20.36 -20.14
CA TRP A 469 -10.75 20.64 -20.35
C TRP A 469 -10.47 22.15 -20.29
N THR A 470 -9.48 22.52 -19.47
CA THR A 470 -9.01 23.90 -19.30
C THR A 470 -7.55 23.99 -19.73
N PRO A 471 -7.15 24.96 -20.56
CA PRO A 471 -5.74 25.15 -20.91
C PRO A 471 -4.97 25.61 -19.68
N ILE A 472 -3.73 25.13 -19.53
CA ILE A 472 -2.78 25.64 -18.54
C ILE A 472 -1.64 26.39 -19.25
N ALA A 473 -0.76 27.02 -18.48
CA ALA A 473 0.42 27.68 -19.02
C ALA A 473 1.19 26.74 -19.97
N PRO A 474 1.66 27.20 -21.14
CA PRO A 474 2.45 26.37 -22.04
C PRO A 474 3.86 26.15 -21.48
N MET A 475 4.43 24.99 -21.78
CA MET A 475 5.86 24.71 -21.56
C MET A 475 6.73 25.65 -22.38
N ARG A 476 7.97 25.88 -21.95
CA ARG A 476 8.97 26.69 -22.68
C ARG A 476 9.39 26.01 -23.97
N ARG A 477 9.51 24.69 -23.97
CA ARG A 477 9.81 23.90 -25.17
C ARG A 477 8.63 23.02 -25.57
N CYS A 478 8.41 22.88 -26.87
CA CYS A 478 7.48 21.90 -27.40
C CYS A 478 8.08 20.50 -27.32
N ARG A 479 7.25 19.48 -27.06
CA ARG A 479 7.70 18.12 -26.76
C ARG A 479 6.68 17.10 -27.23
N SER A 480 7.10 16.04 -27.91
CA SER A 480 6.32 14.81 -28.15
C SER A 480 7.13 13.58 -27.71
N GLY A 481 6.47 12.47 -27.41
CA GLY A 481 7.11 11.28 -26.85
C GLY A 481 7.77 11.53 -25.48
N LEU A 482 7.27 12.51 -24.72
CA LEU A 482 7.76 12.87 -23.39
C LEU A 482 7.18 11.97 -22.29
N GLY A 483 7.86 11.90 -21.15
CA GLY A 483 7.30 11.37 -19.91
C GLY A 483 6.69 12.49 -19.08
N VAL A 484 5.51 12.27 -18.50
CA VAL A 484 4.88 13.20 -17.56
C VAL A 484 4.47 12.43 -16.31
N THR A 485 4.87 12.91 -15.14
CA THR A 485 4.46 12.34 -13.85
C THR A 485 4.21 13.42 -12.81
N ALA A 486 3.24 13.19 -11.93
CA ALA A 486 3.10 13.95 -10.71
C ALA A 486 4.15 13.47 -9.71
N TYR A 487 4.82 14.40 -9.05
CA TYR A 487 5.82 14.12 -8.05
C TYR A 487 5.88 15.30 -7.07
N ARG A 488 5.83 15.02 -5.75
CA ARG A 488 5.85 16.02 -4.66
C ARG A 488 4.90 17.23 -4.85
N GLY A 489 3.71 16.99 -5.38
CA GLY A 489 2.70 18.05 -5.56
C GLY A 489 2.86 18.90 -6.82
N GLU A 490 3.82 18.56 -7.69
CA GLU A 490 4.08 19.25 -8.95
C GLU A 490 4.04 18.28 -10.13
N ILE A 491 4.07 18.80 -11.35
CA ILE A 491 3.99 18.01 -12.60
C ILE A 491 5.30 18.12 -13.35
N TYR A 492 6.00 17.00 -13.52
CA TYR A 492 7.29 16.93 -14.17
C TYR A 492 7.09 16.49 -15.63
N ALA A 493 7.47 17.34 -16.57
CA ALA A 493 7.53 17.06 -18.00
C ALA A 493 8.99 16.82 -18.41
N VAL A 494 9.32 15.57 -18.71
CA VAL A 494 10.70 15.09 -18.86
C VAL A 494 10.96 14.68 -20.31
N GLY A 495 12.10 15.14 -20.85
CA GLY A 495 12.60 14.72 -22.16
C GLY A 495 11.62 14.94 -23.32
N GLY A 496 11.55 13.95 -24.22
CA GLY A 496 10.76 13.99 -25.44
C GLY A 496 11.59 14.37 -26.67
N THR A 497 10.92 14.64 -27.78
CA THR A 497 11.53 15.07 -29.04
C THR A 497 10.80 16.27 -29.65
N VAL A 498 11.54 17.08 -30.38
CA VAL A 498 11.00 18.17 -31.21
C VAL A 498 11.02 17.72 -32.66
N SER A 499 9.83 17.64 -33.27
CA SER A 499 9.64 17.22 -34.67
C SER A 499 10.20 15.83 -35.01
N GLY A 500 10.52 15.00 -34.02
CA GLY A 500 11.10 13.67 -34.24
C GLY A 500 12.61 13.64 -34.48
N TYR A 501 13.28 14.80 -34.58
CA TYR A 501 14.71 14.89 -34.92
C TYR A 501 15.59 15.32 -33.74
N SER A 502 15.07 16.15 -32.83
CA SER A 502 15.85 16.70 -31.72
C SER A 502 15.36 16.14 -30.39
N HIS A 503 16.08 15.16 -29.86
CA HIS A 503 15.77 14.51 -28.59
C HIS A 503 16.22 15.38 -27.42
N LEU A 504 15.36 15.54 -26.43
CA LEU A 504 15.55 16.43 -25.30
C LEU A 504 15.98 15.65 -24.06
N ARG A 505 16.92 16.23 -23.32
CA ARG A 505 17.26 15.81 -21.95
C ARG A 505 16.66 16.74 -20.87
N THR A 506 16.07 17.86 -21.28
CA THR A 506 15.60 18.91 -20.37
C THR A 506 14.35 18.48 -19.62
N VAL A 507 14.22 18.99 -18.39
CA VAL A 507 13.07 18.76 -17.51
C VAL A 507 12.39 20.09 -17.24
N GLU A 508 11.07 20.13 -17.33
CA GLU A 508 10.26 21.27 -16.93
C GLU A 508 9.26 20.84 -15.86
N VAL A 509 9.05 21.68 -14.85
CA VAL A 509 8.15 21.37 -13.74
C VAL A 509 7.07 22.44 -13.66
N TYR A 510 5.81 22.01 -13.60
CA TYR A 510 4.66 22.87 -13.43
C TYR A 510 4.16 22.80 -12.01
N ASN A 511 4.08 23.97 -11.38
CA ASN A 511 3.48 24.13 -10.08
C ASN A 511 2.02 24.59 -10.25
N PRO A 512 1.01 23.77 -9.87
CA PRO A 512 -0.39 24.13 -10.03
C PRO A 512 -0.86 25.31 -9.18
N GLN A 513 -0.17 25.62 -8.07
CA GLN A 513 -0.52 26.74 -7.20
C GLN A 513 -0.09 28.07 -7.81
N THR A 514 1.12 28.13 -8.37
CA THR A 514 1.65 29.35 -9.01
C THR A 514 1.28 29.45 -10.50
N CYS A 515 0.77 28.36 -11.09
CA CYS A 515 0.43 28.23 -12.50
C CYS A 515 1.62 28.52 -13.45
N ARG A 516 2.85 28.19 -13.04
CA ARG A 516 4.07 28.48 -13.80
C ARG A 516 4.93 27.24 -14.03
N TRP A 517 5.66 27.26 -15.15
CA TRP A 517 6.69 26.29 -15.46
C TRP A 517 8.08 26.80 -15.06
N SER A 518 8.84 25.98 -14.35
CA SER A 518 10.26 26.14 -14.06
C SER A 518 11.08 25.11 -14.82
N THR A 519 12.37 25.36 -15.00
CA THR A 519 13.30 24.40 -15.62
C THR A 519 14.11 23.75 -14.51
N LEU A 520 14.20 22.42 -14.55
CA LEU A 520 15.07 21.65 -13.68
C LEU A 520 16.31 21.18 -14.45
N ILE A 521 17.27 20.71 -13.67
CA ILE A 521 18.48 20.02 -14.11
C ILE A 521 18.14 18.91 -15.12
N PRO A 522 18.79 18.91 -16.29
CA PRO A 522 18.51 17.93 -17.33
C PRO A 522 19.00 16.53 -16.93
N MET A 523 18.38 15.51 -17.53
CA MET A 523 18.90 14.14 -17.53
C MET A 523 20.30 14.09 -18.16
N SER A 524 21.02 13.00 -17.90
CA SER A 524 22.32 12.74 -18.54
C SER A 524 22.13 12.46 -20.03
N ASN A 525 21.16 11.60 -20.37
CA ASN A 525 20.90 11.19 -21.74
C ASN A 525 19.62 11.82 -22.31
N PRO A 526 19.63 12.32 -23.57
CA PRO A 526 18.41 12.73 -24.25
C PRO A 526 17.56 11.50 -24.58
N ARG A 527 16.25 11.54 -24.28
CA ARG A 527 15.38 10.38 -24.49
C ARG A 527 13.95 10.78 -24.88
N SER A 528 13.34 9.98 -25.75
CA SER A 528 11.91 10.02 -26.10
C SER A 528 11.32 8.62 -26.10
N TYR A 529 10.00 8.51 -25.94
CA TYR A 529 9.26 7.24 -25.85
C TYR A 529 9.84 6.27 -24.81
N PHE A 530 10.25 6.82 -23.67
CA PHE A 530 10.75 6.09 -22.51
C PHE A 530 9.61 5.90 -21.50
N GLY A 531 9.78 4.95 -20.57
CA GLY A 531 8.86 4.80 -19.45
C GLY A 531 9.26 5.71 -18.29
N ILE A 532 8.29 6.26 -17.58
CA ILE A 532 8.49 7.11 -16.40
C ILE A 532 7.65 6.60 -15.23
N GLY A 533 8.17 6.67 -14.01
CA GLY A 533 7.43 6.31 -12.79
C GLY A 533 8.14 6.82 -11.54
N VAL A 534 7.40 6.93 -10.44
CA VAL A 534 7.95 7.35 -9.15
C VAL A 534 7.93 6.17 -8.17
N VAL A 535 9.09 5.78 -7.66
CA VAL A 535 9.25 4.69 -6.68
C VAL A 535 10.19 5.17 -5.58
N ASP A 536 9.88 4.87 -4.32
CA ASP A 536 10.67 5.25 -3.15
C ASP A 536 11.11 6.73 -3.18
N ASP A 537 10.15 7.63 -3.45
CA ASP A 537 10.35 9.08 -3.53
C ASP A 537 11.48 9.50 -4.51
N GLN A 538 11.63 8.75 -5.59
CA GLN A 538 12.55 9.05 -6.69
C GLN A 538 11.84 8.88 -8.03
N LEU A 539 12.13 9.78 -8.97
CA LEU A 539 11.58 9.75 -10.32
C LEU A 539 12.50 8.93 -11.23
N PHE A 540 12.02 7.80 -11.72
CA PHE A 540 12.75 6.92 -12.65
C PHE A 540 12.35 7.18 -14.09
N VAL A 541 13.34 7.19 -14.99
CA VAL A 541 13.17 7.15 -16.44
C VAL A 541 13.87 5.93 -17.01
N VAL A 542 13.13 5.14 -17.78
CA VAL A 542 13.54 3.79 -18.20
C VAL A 542 13.54 3.70 -19.72
N GLY A 543 14.72 3.41 -20.30
CA GLY A 543 14.88 3.14 -21.73
C GLY A 543 14.51 4.33 -22.63
N GLY A 544 13.89 4.04 -23.77
CA GLY A 544 13.52 5.02 -24.78
C GLY A 544 14.45 5.00 -25.98
N GLN A 545 14.47 6.10 -26.73
CA GLN A 545 15.35 6.29 -27.87
C GLN A 545 15.97 7.70 -27.86
N ASP A 546 17.23 7.77 -28.26
CA ASP A 546 17.93 9.01 -28.58
C ASP A 546 18.01 9.21 -30.10
N CYS A 547 18.84 10.14 -30.57
CA CYS A 547 18.99 10.45 -32.00
C CYS A 547 19.66 9.32 -32.80
N SER A 548 20.27 8.34 -32.15
CA SER A 548 21.15 7.33 -32.75
C SER A 548 20.68 5.89 -32.49
N THR A 549 20.17 5.59 -31.30
CA THR A 549 19.90 4.22 -30.84
C THR A 549 18.75 4.14 -29.83
N THR A 550 18.25 2.93 -29.61
CA THR A 550 17.40 2.59 -28.47
C THR A 550 18.23 2.44 -27.20
N LEU A 551 17.74 2.95 -26.08
CA LEU A 551 18.45 2.97 -24.81
C LEU A 551 18.03 1.80 -23.92
N SER A 552 19.00 1.21 -23.21
CA SER A 552 18.78 0.33 -22.05
C SER A 552 19.03 1.04 -20.72
N ALA A 553 19.47 2.30 -20.77
CA ALA A 553 19.83 3.11 -19.61
C ALA A 553 18.61 3.49 -18.77
N VAL A 554 18.79 3.42 -17.46
CA VAL A 554 17.83 3.83 -16.44
C VAL A 554 18.46 4.97 -15.62
N GLU A 555 17.74 6.08 -15.51
CA GLU A 555 18.18 7.20 -14.66
C GLU A 555 17.11 7.45 -13.60
N CYS A 556 17.53 7.76 -12.38
CA CYS A 556 16.64 8.20 -11.29
C CYS A 556 17.02 9.60 -10.81
N TYR A 557 16.00 10.41 -10.52
CA TYR A 557 16.16 11.75 -9.98
C TYR A 557 15.74 11.78 -8.52
N SER A 558 16.63 12.31 -7.67
CA SER A 558 16.37 12.54 -6.25
C SER A 558 16.26 14.03 -6.00
N GLU A 559 15.13 14.44 -5.42
CA GLU A 559 14.89 15.85 -5.05
C GLU A 559 15.79 16.28 -3.89
N ILE A 560 16.17 15.35 -3.00
CA ILE A 560 17.01 15.64 -1.83
C ILE A 560 18.42 16.06 -2.26
N THR A 561 18.98 15.35 -3.25
CA THR A 561 20.32 15.63 -3.77
C THR A 561 20.31 16.63 -4.91
N HIS A 562 19.13 16.92 -5.48
CA HIS A 562 18.96 17.61 -6.75
C HIS A 562 19.94 17.07 -7.81
N MET A 563 19.96 15.76 -8.04
CA MET A 563 20.82 15.14 -9.05
C MET A 563 20.17 13.91 -9.68
N TRP A 564 20.59 13.62 -10.92
CA TRP A 564 20.30 12.38 -11.62
C TRP A 564 21.39 11.34 -11.36
N HIS A 565 20.98 10.11 -11.07
CA HIS A 565 21.86 8.97 -10.88
C HIS A 565 21.52 7.87 -11.88
N ASN A 566 22.51 7.08 -12.29
CA ASN A 566 22.28 5.90 -13.11
C ASN A 566 21.88 4.73 -12.21
N ALA A 567 20.76 4.09 -12.55
CA ALA A 567 20.34 2.83 -11.96
C ALA A 567 20.71 1.64 -12.88
N SER A 568 20.51 0.43 -12.39
CA SER A 568 20.79 -0.78 -13.15
C SER A 568 20.04 -0.80 -14.48
N TYR A 569 20.80 -1.13 -15.53
CA TYR A 569 20.32 -1.12 -16.90
C TYR A 569 19.33 -2.26 -17.11
N ILE A 570 18.39 -2.07 -18.03
CA ILE A 570 17.34 -3.05 -18.32
C ILE A 570 17.90 -4.32 -19.00
N GLY A 571 19.17 -4.30 -19.41
CA GLY A 571 19.86 -5.32 -20.20
C GLY A 571 19.60 -5.15 -21.70
N MET A 572 18.34 -5.26 -22.14
CA MET A 572 17.95 -5.05 -23.53
C MET A 572 17.43 -3.63 -23.76
N SER A 573 17.93 -2.97 -24.80
CA SER A 573 17.45 -1.66 -25.23
C SER A 573 16.01 -1.75 -25.73
N ARG A 574 15.18 -0.77 -25.38
CA ARG A 574 13.81 -0.70 -25.90
C ARG A 574 13.24 0.71 -25.85
N SER A 575 12.45 1.05 -26.85
CA SER A 575 11.66 2.28 -26.94
C SER A 575 10.16 1.96 -27.02
N GLY A 576 9.30 2.94 -26.71
CA GLY A 576 7.86 2.75 -26.72
C GLY A 576 7.36 1.78 -25.65
N LEU A 577 8.13 1.58 -24.58
CA LEU A 577 7.70 0.85 -23.39
C LEU A 577 6.83 1.74 -22.51
N SER A 578 6.05 1.11 -21.64
CA SER A 578 5.33 1.81 -20.58
C SER A 578 5.79 1.35 -19.20
N CYS A 579 5.91 2.32 -18.29
CA CYS A 579 6.20 2.09 -16.87
C CYS A 579 4.90 2.14 -16.05
N CYS A 580 4.85 1.32 -15.03
CA CYS A 580 3.77 1.27 -14.04
C CYS A 580 4.36 1.02 -12.66
N VAL A 581 3.77 1.61 -11.63
CA VAL A 581 4.21 1.39 -10.25
C VAL A 581 3.14 0.62 -9.52
N LEU A 582 3.49 -0.55 -9.00
CA LEU A 582 2.61 -1.34 -8.13
C LEU A 582 3.02 -1.09 -6.67
N GLN A 583 2.06 -0.73 -5.83
CA GLN A 583 2.25 -0.53 -4.38
C GLN A 583 1.53 -1.63 -3.60
N GLY A 584 2.09 -2.03 -2.45
CA GLY A 584 1.32 -2.73 -1.39
C GLY A 584 0.97 -4.21 -1.64
N HIS A 585 1.56 -4.87 -2.63
CA HIS A 585 1.36 -6.31 -2.84
C HIS A 585 2.49 -7.15 -2.23
N HIS A 586 2.54 -7.24 -0.90
CA HIS A 586 3.61 -7.91 -0.16
C HIS A 586 3.90 -9.34 -0.64
N SER A 587 2.86 -10.16 -0.81
CA SER A 587 2.99 -11.54 -1.30
C SER A 587 3.56 -11.63 -2.71
N VAL A 588 3.26 -10.63 -3.55
CA VAL A 588 3.79 -10.54 -4.90
C VAL A 588 5.28 -10.20 -4.85
N VAL A 589 5.66 -9.21 -4.02
CA VAL A 589 7.07 -8.80 -3.91
C VAL A 589 7.91 -9.97 -3.39
N GLU A 590 7.43 -10.75 -2.43
CA GLU A 590 8.09 -11.98 -1.98
C GLU A 590 8.27 -13.02 -3.10
N ASN A 591 7.20 -13.29 -3.86
CA ASN A 591 7.24 -14.25 -4.96
C ASN A 591 8.17 -13.79 -6.10
N LEU A 592 8.26 -12.49 -6.36
CA LEU A 592 9.12 -11.94 -7.41
C LEU A 592 10.58 -11.89 -7.00
N PHE A 593 10.86 -11.72 -5.71
CA PHE A 593 12.20 -11.61 -5.15
C PHE A 593 12.40 -12.67 -4.06
N PRO A 594 12.42 -13.97 -4.42
CA PRO A 594 12.56 -15.05 -3.45
C PRO A 594 13.86 -14.86 -2.66
N ARG A 595 13.72 -14.91 -1.35
CA ARG A 595 14.77 -14.55 -0.39
C ARG A 595 15.56 -15.76 0.10
N ASP A 596 14.90 -16.91 0.16
CA ASP A 596 15.49 -18.19 0.57
C ASP A 596 15.71 -19.07 -0.64
N ASP A 597 16.91 -19.65 -0.72
CA ASP A 597 17.19 -20.71 -1.67
C ASP A 597 16.51 -21.97 -1.11
N PRO A 598 15.56 -22.61 -1.83
CA PRO A 598 14.90 -23.84 -1.35
C PRO A 598 15.88 -25.01 -1.13
N THR A 599 17.16 -24.83 -1.45
CA THR A 599 18.24 -25.80 -1.20
C THR A 599 19.00 -25.59 0.12
N ILE A 600 18.72 -24.52 0.88
CA ILE A 600 19.36 -24.25 2.17
C ILE A 600 18.31 -24.46 3.26
N PRO A 601 18.40 -25.54 4.07
CA PRO A 601 17.43 -25.78 5.14
C PRO A 601 17.46 -24.63 6.14
N SER A 602 16.28 -24.26 6.61
CA SER A 602 16.14 -23.27 7.68
C SER A 602 16.93 -23.74 8.92
N MET A 603 17.50 -22.82 9.70
CA MET A 603 18.22 -23.21 10.94
C MET A 603 17.33 -23.92 11.97
N GLU A 604 16.00 -23.93 11.78
CA GLU A 604 15.06 -24.73 12.57
C GLU A 604 15.08 -26.22 12.17
N GLU A 605 15.31 -26.56 10.89
CA GLU A 605 15.43 -27.95 10.42
C GLU A 605 16.80 -28.56 10.74
N ALA A 606 17.83 -27.74 10.95
CA ALA A 606 19.15 -28.21 11.36
C ALA A 606 19.26 -28.57 12.86
N ARG A 607 18.17 -28.42 13.63
CA ARG A 607 18.11 -28.72 15.07
C ARG A 607 17.05 -29.78 15.45
N SER A 608 16.43 -30.43 14.48
CA SER A 608 15.57 -31.61 14.70
C SER A 608 16.33 -32.91 14.51
#